data_AF-A0A3D4YFY9-F1
#
_entry.id   AF-A0A3D4YFY9-F1
#
_cell.length_a   1.000
_cell.length_b   1.000
_cell.length_c   1.000
_cell.angle_alpha   90.00
_cell.angle_beta   90.00
_cell.angle_gamma   90.00
#
_symmetry.space_group_name_H-M   'P 1'
#
loop_
_entity.id
_entity.type
_entity.pdbx_description
1 polymer ?
#
loop_
_entity_poly.entity_id
_entity_poly.type
_entity_poly.pdbx_seq_one_letter_code
_entity_poly.pdbx_strand_id
1 'polypeptide(L)' 'MPPAYQPRVLEERNLRWYCGCSTTRMEKALISIGEKDLEQLIEEDGGAEITCQFCLKKYKFERDGLEALLREARHE' A
#
# COMPACT_ATOMS: atom_id res chain seq x y z
N MET A 1 44.28 -10.22 -3.12
CA MET A 1 44.21 -9.02 -3.97
C MET A 1 45.50 -8.22 -3.76
N PRO A 2 46.24 -7.86 -4.82
CA PRO A 2 47.50 -7.13 -4.65
C PRO A 2 47.27 -5.76 -3.97
N PRO A 3 48.22 -5.24 -3.18
CA PRO A 3 48.05 -3.98 -2.44
C PRO A 3 47.67 -2.78 -3.32
N ALA A 4 48.19 -2.74 -4.56
CA ALA A 4 47.91 -1.69 -5.53
C ALA A 4 46.43 -1.59 -5.98
N TYR A 5 45.61 -2.59 -5.65
CA TYR A 5 44.20 -2.63 -6.07
C TYR A 5 43.21 -2.54 -4.90
N GLN A 6 43.66 -2.38 -3.65
CA GLN A 6 42.73 -2.35 -2.52
C GLN A 6 41.69 -1.23 -2.64
N PRO A 7 40.38 -1.55 -2.48
CA PRO A 7 39.35 -0.54 -2.56
C PRO A 7 39.46 0.42 -1.37
N ARG A 8 39.33 1.72 -1.65
CA ARG A 8 39.23 2.76 -0.63
C ARG A 8 37.74 3.01 -0.34
N VAL A 9 37.36 2.96 0.93
CA VAL A 9 36.01 3.37 1.35
C VAL A 9 35.85 4.87 1.09
N LEU A 10 34.83 5.23 0.30
CA LEU A 10 34.52 6.62 -0.02
C LEU A 10 33.41 7.18 0.86
N GLU A 11 32.46 6.34 1.26
CA GLU A 11 31.30 6.73 2.04
C GLU A 11 30.75 5.51 2.80
N GLU A 12 30.14 5.76 3.94
CA GLU A 12 29.33 4.79 4.69
C GLU A 12 27.91 5.33 4.86
N ARG A 13 26.91 4.47 4.71
CA ARG A 13 25.51 4.81 4.93
C ARG A 13 24.85 3.81 5.84
N ASN A 14 24.04 4.33 6.77
CA ASN A 14 23.17 3.51 7.58
C ASN A 14 22.01 3.00 6.72
N LEU A 15 21.96 1.69 6.56
CA LEU A 15 20.85 1.02 5.90
C LEU A 15 19.74 0.78 6.91
N ARG A 16 18.52 1.10 6.51
CA ARG A 16 17.32 0.74 7.26
C ARG A 16 16.27 0.22 6.31
N TRP A 17 15.44 -0.68 6.81
CA TRP A 17 14.25 -1.08 6.10
C TRP A 17 13.20 0.06 6.14
N TYR A 18 12.53 0.31 5.02
CA TYR A 18 11.48 1.33 4.90
C TYR A 18 10.43 0.91 3.86
N CYS A 19 9.16 1.02 4.22
CA CYS A 19 8.04 0.86 3.30
C CYS A 19 7.18 2.13 3.29
N GLY A 20 6.99 2.73 2.12
CA GLY A 20 6.17 3.92 1.93
C GLY A 20 4.68 3.63 1.70
N CYS A 21 4.14 2.57 2.32
CA CYS A 21 2.70 2.34 2.30
C CYS A 21 1.99 3.29 3.27
N SER A 22 0.78 3.70 2.92
CA SER A 22 -0.08 4.57 3.72
C SER A 22 -1.53 4.23 3.45
N THR A 23 -2.45 4.67 4.31
CA THR A 23 -3.89 4.46 4.13
C THR A 23 -4.34 5.02 2.78
N THR A 24 -3.97 6.25 2.44
CA THR A 24 -4.26 6.88 1.13
C THR A 24 -3.76 6.09 -0.07
N ARG A 25 -2.62 5.40 0.06
CA ARG A 25 -2.12 4.53 -1.02
C ARG A 25 -2.95 3.25 -1.14
N MET A 26 -3.45 2.73 -0.03
CA MET A 26 -4.32 1.55 -0.03
C MET A 26 -5.73 1.89 -0.50
N GLU A 27 -6.26 3.08 -0.18
CA GLU A 27 -7.52 3.62 -0.70
C GLU A 27 -7.52 3.67 -2.23
N LYS A 28 -6.47 4.23 -2.84
CA LYS A 28 -6.31 4.23 -4.30
C LYS A 28 -6.23 2.83 -4.90
N ALA A 29 -5.60 1.88 -4.20
CA ALA A 29 -5.57 0.50 -4.64
C ALA A 29 -6.97 -0.13 -4.59
N LEU A 30 -7.75 0.15 -3.55
CA LEU A 30 -9.16 -0.29 -3.44
C LEU A 30 -10.03 0.36 -4.52
N ILE A 31 -9.85 1.65 -4.83
CA ILE A 31 -10.56 2.30 -5.95
C ILE A 31 -10.25 1.62 -7.28
N SER A 32 -8.99 1.20 -7.49
CA SER A 32 -8.55 0.60 -8.76
C SER A 32 -9.13 -0.78 -9.07
N ILE A 33 -9.76 -1.48 -8.11
CA ILE A 33 -10.43 -2.76 -8.38
C ILE A 33 -11.76 -2.57 -9.14
N GLY A 34 -12.34 -1.37 -9.09
CA GLY A 34 -13.56 -0.99 -9.80
C GLY A 34 -14.80 -0.96 -8.90
N GLU A 35 -15.83 -0.24 -9.37
CA GLU A 35 -17.05 0.05 -8.61
C GLU A 35 -17.82 -1.22 -8.19
N LYS A 36 -17.99 -2.17 -9.12
CA LYS A 36 -18.75 -3.40 -8.87
C LYS A 36 -18.14 -4.28 -7.77
N ASP A 37 -16.82 -4.32 -7.72
CA ASP A 37 -16.09 -5.12 -6.75
C ASP A 37 -16.10 -4.41 -5.38
N LEU A 38 -16.01 -3.08 -5.36
CA LEU A 38 -16.21 -2.29 -4.13
C LEU A 38 -17.63 -2.43 -3.56
N GLU A 39 -18.66 -2.42 -4.41
CA GLU A 39 -20.05 -2.64 -4.01
C GLU A 39 -20.24 -4.03 -3.37
N GLN A 40 -19.67 -5.08 -3.99
CA GLN A 40 -19.71 -6.44 -3.42
C GLN A 40 -19.03 -6.50 -2.05
N LEU A 41 -17.87 -5.86 -1.88
CA LEU A 41 -17.19 -5.81 -0.57
C LEU A 41 -18.03 -5.10 0.51
N ILE A 42 -18.81 -4.08 0.14
CA ILE A 42 -19.71 -3.38 1.05
C ILE A 42 -20.91 -4.26 1.43
N GLU A 43 -21.54 -4.89 0.44
CA GLU A 43 -22.80 -5.61 0.61
C GLU A 43 -22.60 -6.98 1.26
N GLU A 44 -21.60 -7.75 0.81
CA GLU A 44 -21.38 -9.14 1.22
C GLU A 44 -20.51 -9.23 2.48
N ASP A 45 -19.40 -8.48 2.51
CA ASP A 45 -18.39 -8.58 3.58
C ASP A 45 -18.52 -7.48 4.64
N GLY A 46 -19.28 -6.42 4.37
CA GLY A 46 -19.48 -5.29 5.29
C GLY A 46 -18.25 -4.42 5.53
N GLY A 47 -17.14 -4.70 4.85
CA GLY A 47 -15.83 -4.08 5.03
C GLY A 47 -14.75 -4.82 4.22
N ALA A 48 -13.52 -4.31 4.25
CA ALA A 48 -12.38 -4.93 3.58
C ALA A 48 -11.10 -4.83 4.41
N GLU A 49 -10.27 -5.88 4.36
CA GLU A 49 -8.89 -5.85 4.84
C GLU A 49 -7.93 -5.98 3.65
N ILE A 50 -7.08 -4.98 3.45
CA ILE A 50 -6.02 -5.01 2.45
C ILE A 50 -4.65 -5.09 3.13
N THR A 51 -3.81 -5.99 2.62
CA THR A 51 -2.45 -6.19 3.15
C THR A 51 -1.42 -5.66 2.16
N CYS A 52 -0.53 -4.79 2.62
CA CYS A 52 0.58 -4.32 1.80
C CYS A 52 1.52 -5.50 1.50
N GLN A 53 1.69 -5.83 0.21
CA GLN A 53 2.50 -6.96 -0.24
C GLN A 53 4.01 -6.82 0.10
N PHE A 54 4.48 -5.62 0.43
CA PHE A 54 5.89 -5.36 0.73
C PHE A 54 6.24 -5.41 2.22
N CYS A 55 5.36 -4.90 3.07
CA CYS A 55 5.60 -4.84 4.51
C CYS A 55 4.65 -5.67 5.36
N LEU A 56 3.65 -6.27 4.73
CA LEU A 56 2.61 -7.08 5.38
C LEU A 56 1.76 -6.31 6.39
N LYS A 57 1.83 -4.97 6.40
CA LYS A 57 0.92 -4.15 7.19
C LYS A 57 -0.49 -4.29 6.65
N LYS A 58 -1.43 -4.57 7.56
CA LYS A 58 -2.86 -4.68 7.29
C LYS A 58 -3.54 -3.34 7.48
N TYR A 59 -4.47 -3.03 6.59
CA TYR A 59 -5.32 -1.85 6.62
C TYR A 59 -6.77 -2.32 6.55
N LYS A 60 -7.58 -1.88 7.50
CA LYS A 60 -9.00 -2.20 7.57
C LYS A 60 -9.82 -1.00 7.14
N PHE A 61 -10.82 -1.27 6.32
CA PHE A 61 -11.78 -0.31 5.85
C PHE A 61 -13.16 -0.85 6.22
N GLU A 62 -13.84 -0.18 7.14
CA GLU A 62 -15.23 -0.48 7.48
C GLU A 62 -16.16 0.02 6.37
N ARG A 63 -17.42 -0.41 6.38
CA ARG A 63 -18.47 0.00 5.43
C ARG A 63 -18.43 1.48 5.08
N ASP A 64 -18.48 2.39 6.06
CA ASP A 64 -18.52 3.84 5.82
C ASP A 64 -17.29 4.34 5.04
N GLY A 65 -16.13 3.72 5.28
CA GLY A 65 -14.89 4.01 4.56
C GLY A 65 -14.97 3.54 3.12
N LEU A 66 -15.46 2.33 2.87
CA LEU A 66 -15.67 1.82 1.52
C LEU A 66 -16.72 2.62 0.73
N GLU A 67 -17.80 3.04 1.38
CA GLU A 67 -18.81 3.91 0.78
C GLU A 67 -18.23 5.28 0.36
N ALA A 68 -17.28 5.81 1.13
CA ALA A 68 -16.55 7.02 0.75
C ALA A 68 -15.67 6.79 -0.49
N LEU A 69 -14.97 5.65 -0.55
CA LEU A 69 -14.16 5.28 -1.71
C LEU A 69 -15.00 5.04 -2.96
N LEU A 70 -16.19 4.43 -2.82
CA LEU A 70 -17.11 4.22 -3.93
C LEU A 70 -17.63 5.56 -4.49
N ARG A 71 -17.90 6.54 -3.62
CA ARG A 71 -18.24 7.90 -4.08
C ARG A 71 -17.07 8.53 -4.84
N GLU A 72 -15.85 8.43 -4.31
CA GLU A 72 -14.65 8.96 -4.98
C GLU A 72 -14.42 8.32 -6.35
N ALA A 73 -14.57 6.99 -6.47
CA ALA A 73 -14.42 6.25 -7.72
C ALA A 73 -15.41 6.69 -8.82
N ARG A 74 -16.64 7.09 -8.45
CA ARG A 74 -17.69 7.57 -9.37
C ARG A 74 -17.50 9.02 -9.82
N HIS A 75 -16.56 9.75 -9.22
CA HIS A 75 -16.31 11.17 -9.48
C HIS A 75 -15.11 11.42 -10.42
N GLU A 76 -14.59 10.38 -11.07
CA GLU A 76 -13.52 10.42 -12.09
C GLU A 76 -14.05 9.98 -13.47
#